data_AF-A0A3D1EVJ4-F1
#
_entry.id   AF-A0A3D1EVJ4-F1
#
_cell.length_a   1.000
_cell.length_b   1.000
_cell.length_c   1.000
_cell.angle_alpha   90.00
_cell.angle_beta   90.00
_cell.angle_gamma   90.00
#
_symmetry.space_group_name_H-M   'P 1'
#
loop_
_entity.id
_entity.type
_entity.pdbx_description
1 polymer ?
#
loop_
_entity_poly.entity_id
_entity_poly.type
_entity_poly.pdbx_seq_one_letter_code
_entity_poly.pdbx_strand_id
1 'polypeptide(L)'
;MVDQPVGRHHGFTLIELLVVISIIALLIAILLPSLAAARESAYLTRCANNLRQVGLTLHLYANDSHGYLPGDTDWRVSITKSHYLNIDNSQDGGSIMTCSVHLRQHSDSYAKWTYGMSGYIGTSSSALGSSGGINKVQECLKPSKSMLVMDGSYRDGGSYFNAQLFPRGTNAPEPVHKQKLINVAYLDNHVKTIEFASLPTTATGKDQFWRGE
;
A
#
# COMPACT_ATOMS: atom_id res chain seq x y z
N MET A 1 53.37 51.92 26.10
CA MET A 1 52.00 51.43 26.32
C MET A 1 51.20 51.87 25.11
N VAL A 2 50.76 50.93 24.27
CA VAL A 2 50.01 51.22 23.04
C VAL A 2 48.54 50.93 23.36
N ASP A 3 47.70 51.96 23.38
CA ASP A 3 46.24 51.83 23.46
C ASP A 3 45.72 51.34 22.11
N GLN A 4 45.13 50.14 22.08
CA GLN A 4 44.37 49.65 20.93
C GLN A 4 42.92 50.16 21.01
N PRO A 5 42.32 50.62 19.89
CA PRO A 5 40.92 51.02 19.87
C PRO A 5 40.02 49.79 20.04
N VAL A 6 39.21 49.79 21.09
CA VAL A 6 38.17 48.78 21.33
C VAL A 6 37.14 48.89 20.21
N GLY A 7 37.03 47.86 19.38
CA GLY A 7 36.05 47.80 18.28
C GLY A 7 34.64 47.96 18.84
N ARG A 8 33.89 48.95 18.31
CA ARG A 8 32.49 49.17 18.69
C ARG A 8 31.67 47.95 18.29
N HIS A 9 31.33 47.11 19.25
CA HIS A 9 30.32 46.07 19.06
C HIS A 9 28.98 46.76 18.82
N HIS A 10 28.43 46.60 17.62
CA HIS A 10 27.08 47.03 17.28
C HIS A 10 26.12 46.10 18.02
N GLY A 11 25.36 46.64 18.98
CA GLY A 11 24.33 45.89 19.70
C GLY A 11 23.14 45.62 18.79
N PHE A 12 22.64 44.39 18.81
CA PHE A 12 21.44 44.00 18.08
C PHE A 12 20.23 44.76 18.64
N THR A 13 19.43 45.39 17.78
CA THR A 13 18.19 46.05 18.22
C THR A 13 17.07 45.01 18.37
N LEU A 14 16.16 45.25 19.32
CA LEU A 14 14.98 44.38 19.52
C LEU A 14 14.13 44.28 18.24
N ILE A 15 14.09 45.36 17.46
CA ILE A 15 13.35 45.46 16.20
C ILE A 15 13.95 44.52 15.14
N GLU A 16 15.28 44.49 14.98
CA GLU A 16 15.95 43.60 14.03
C GLU A 16 15.64 42.13 14.34
N LEU A 17 15.64 41.74 15.61
CA LEU A 17 15.30 40.39 16.02
C LEU A 17 13.82 40.07 15.76
N LEU A 18 12.92 41.02 16.01
CA LEU A 18 11.48 40.85 15.81
C LEU A 18 11.10 40.69 14.33
N VAL A 19 11.74 41.42 13.42
CA VAL A 19 11.51 41.30 11.97
C VAL A 19 11.99 39.95 11.46
N VAL A 20 13.12 39.44 11.96
CA VAL A 20 13.65 38.15 11.52
C VAL A 20 12.72 37.00 11.93
N ILE A 21 12.26 36.98 13.18
CA ILE A 21 11.34 35.93 13.63
C ILE A 21 10.00 36.00 12.89
N SER A 22 9.51 37.20 12.53
CA SER A 22 8.25 37.34 11.81
C SER A 22 8.35 36.80 10.37
N ILE A 23 9.48 37.04 9.70
CA ILE A 23 9.74 36.47 8.36
C ILE A 23 9.87 34.94 8.46
N ILE A 24 10.61 34.41 9.44
CA ILE A 24 10.75 32.96 9.63
C ILE A 24 9.38 32.31 9.90
N ALA A 25 8.55 32.91 10.75
CA ALA A 25 7.22 32.41 11.05
C ALA A 25 6.32 32.37 9.80
N LEU A 26 6.36 33.41 8.97
CA LEU A 26 5.63 33.46 7.70
C LEU A 26 6.09 32.35 6.73
N LEU A 27 7.40 32.15 6.59
CA LEU A 27 7.95 31.10 5.72
C LEU A 27 7.54 29.70 6.21
N ILE A 28 7.64 29.43 7.51
CA ILE A 28 7.22 28.14 8.09
C ILE A 28 5.72 27.90 7.90
N ALA A 29 4.89 28.94 8.07
CA ALA A 29 3.44 28.84 7.89
C ALA A 29 3.06 28.37 6.48
N ILE A 30 3.79 28.79 5.45
CA ILE A 30 3.57 28.38 4.06
C ILE A 30 4.17 26.98 3.78
N LEU A 31 5.30 26.64 4.42
CA LEU A 31 6.01 25.38 4.17
C LEU A 31 5.39 24.14 4.87
N LEU A 32 4.77 24.32 6.03
CA LEU A 32 4.16 23.22 6.79
C LEU A 32 3.08 22.44 6.01
N PRO A 33 2.07 23.08 5.38
CA PRO A 33 1.05 22.35 4.63
C PRO A 33 1.63 21.63 3.41
N SER A 34 2.59 22.24 2.70
CA SER A 34 3.23 21.61 1.54
C SER A 34 4.05 20.39 1.93
N LEU A 35 4.76 20.44 3.06
CA LEU A 35 5.54 19.30 3.55
C LEU A 35 4.65 18.13 3.98
N ALA A 36 3.49 18.42 4.58
CA ALA A 36 2.52 17.40 4.95
C ALA A 36 1.97 16.66 3.71
N ALA A 37 1.62 17.39 2.66
CA ALA A 37 1.18 16.80 1.39
C ALA A 37 2.28 15.96 0.72
N ALA A 38 3.52 16.48 0.67
CA ALA A 38 4.66 15.76 0.09
C ALA A 38 4.96 14.44 0.81
N ARG A 39 4.90 14.44 2.15
CA ARG A 39 5.05 13.21 2.96
C ARG A 39 3.98 12.19 2.63
N GLU A 40 2.74 12.63 2.44
CA GLU A 40 1.63 11.76 2.12
C GLU A 40 1.78 11.08 0.76
N SER A 41 2.14 11.86 -0.28
CA SER A 41 2.45 11.33 -1.60
C SER A 41 3.62 10.33 -1.52
N ALA A 42 4.65 10.62 -0.74
CA ALA A 42 5.78 9.71 -0.54
C ALA A 42 5.35 8.37 0.09
N TYR A 43 4.44 8.39 1.07
CA TYR A 43 3.92 7.14 1.65
C TYR A 43 3.07 6.35 0.65
N LEU A 44 2.25 7.03 -0.15
CA LEU A 44 1.47 6.39 -1.21
C LEU A 44 2.39 5.72 -2.24
N THR A 45 3.42 6.43 -2.73
CA THR A 45 4.41 5.89 -3.67
C THR A 45 5.18 4.72 -3.06
N ARG A 46 5.52 4.78 -1.77
CA ARG A 46 6.17 3.66 -1.08
C ARG A 46 5.29 2.42 -1.06
N CYS A 47 4.01 2.55 -0.71
CA CYS A 47 3.09 1.42 -0.69
C CYS A 47 2.85 0.87 -2.11
N ALA A 48 2.78 1.72 -3.14
CA ALA A 48 2.70 1.31 -4.54
C ALA A 48 3.96 0.54 -5.00
N ASN A 49 5.16 0.97 -4.58
CA ASN A 49 6.40 0.28 -4.93
C ASN A 49 6.53 -1.09 -4.25
N ASN A 50 6.12 -1.20 -2.99
CA ASN A 50 6.01 -2.48 -2.28
C ASN A 50 5.04 -3.42 -3.01
N LEU A 51 3.87 -2.91 -3.39
CA LEU A 51 2.86 -3.67 -4.11
C LEU A 51 3.37 -4.18 -5.48
N ARG A 52 4.17 -3.38 -6.19
CA ARG A 52 4.85 -3.81 -7.43
C ARG A 52 5.81 -4.96 -7.20
N GLN A 53 6.61 -4.90 -6.13
CA GLN A 53 7.56 -5.97 -5.81
C GLN A 53 6.84 -7.26 -5.39
N VAL A 54 5.71 -7.14 -4.69
CA VAL A 54 4.81 -8.26 -4.41
C VAL A 54 4.25 -8.88 -5.70
N GLY A 55 3.76 -8.05 -6.63
CA GLY A 55 3.30 -8.50 -7.96
C GLY A 55 4.38 -9.26 -8.73
N LEU A 56 5.62 -8.73 -8.75
CA LEU A 56 6.78 -9.42 -9.34
C LEU A 56 7.03 -10.79 -8.71
N THR A 57 6.96 -10.87 -7.37
CA THR A 57 7.15 -12.11 -6.61
C THR A 57 6.12 -13.17 -7.02
N LEU A 58 4.86 -12.77 -7.19
CA LEU A 58 3.79 -13.66 -7.65
C LEU A 58 4.02 -14.15 -9.09
N HIS A 59 4.55 -13.30 -9.96
CA HIS A 59 4.92 -13.71 -11.32
C HIS A 59 6.09 -14.70 -11.32
N LEU A 60 7.09 -14.50 -10.46
CA LEU A 60 8.20 -15.44 -10.31
C LEU A 60 7.68 -16.80 -9.82
N TYR A 61 6.83 -16.80 -8.80
CA TYR A 61 6.17 -18.02 -8.33
C TYR A 61 5.38 -18.70 -9.46
N ALA A 62 4.59 -17.93 -10.21
CA ALA A 62 3.77 -18.49 -11.30
C ALA A 62 4.64 -19.08 -12.41
N ASN A 63 5.75 -18.44 -12.76
CA ASN A 63 6.68 -18.95 -13.75
C ASN A 63 7.21 -20.34 -13.36
N ASP A 64 7.59 -20.50 -12.10
CA ASP A 64 8.15 -21.76 -11.60
C ASP A 64 7.06 -22.82 -11.33
N SER A 65 5.82 -22.38 -11.13
CA SER A 65 4.64 -23.22 -10.89
C SER A 65 3.82 -23.47 -12.16
N HIS A 66 4.46 -23.55 -13.35
CA HIS A 66 3.77 -23.84 -14.63
C HIS A 66 2.62 -22.87 -14.98
N GLY A 67 2.76 -21.61 -14.60
CA GLY A 67 1.77 -20.53 -14.79
C GLY A 67 0.75 -20.41 -13.67
N TYR A 68 0.71 -21.31 -12.69
CA TYR A 68 -0.24 -21.28 -11.59
C TYR A 68 0.12 -20.23 -10.55
N LEU A 69 -0.85 -19.40 -10.20
CA LEU A 69 -0.75 -18.50 -9.04
C LEU A 69 -0.92 -19.31 -7.74
N PRO A 70 -0.43 -18.79 -6.60
CA PRO A 70 -0.50 -19.50 -5.31
C PRO A 70 -1.95 -19.67 -4.85
N GLY A 71 -2.51 -20.85 -5.10
CA GLY A 71 -3.93 -21.22 -4.96
C GLY A 71 -4.46 -21.44 -3.53
N ASP A 72 -3.58 -21.43 -2.53
CA ASP A 72 -3.96 -21.76 -1.14
C ASP A 72 -4.81 -20.67 -0.47
N THR A 73 -5.41 -21.02 0.67
CA THR A 73 -6.13 -20.10 1.56
C THR A 73 -5.31 -18.88 1.99
N ASP A 74 -3.98 -19.00 1.93
CA ASP A 74 -3.06 -17.92 2.25
C ASP A 74 -1.85 -17.91 1.31
N TRP A 75 -1.99 -17.21 0.18
CA TRP A 75 -0.94 -17.05 -0.83
C TRP A 75 0.40 -16.56 -0.27
N ARG A 76 0.36 -15.81 0.84
CA ARG A 76 1.55 -15.23 1.50
C ARG A 76 2.39 -16.35 2.10
N VAL A 77 1.75 -17.36 2.66
CA VAL A 77 2.41 -18.57 3.16
C VAL A 77 3.06 -19.32 2.00
N SER A 78 2.39 -19.43 0.86
CA SER A 78 2.94 -20.14 -0.32
C SER A 78 4.20 -19.45 -0.86
N ILE A 79 4.21 -18.12 -0.99
CA ILE A 79 5.42 -17.38 -1.43
C ILE A 79 6.54 -17.41 -0.39
N THR A 80 6.21 -17.45 0.90
CA THR A 80 7.21 -17.50 1.99
C THR A 80 7.85 -18.87 2.09
N LYS A 81 7.04 -19.95 2.05
CA LYS A 81 7.52 -21.33 2.05
C LYS A 81 8.40 -21.63 0.84
N SER A 82 8.10 -20.99 -0.29
CA SER A 82 8.87 -21.14 -1.53
C SER A 82 10.07 -20.19 -1.60
N HIS A 83 10.39 -19.48 -0.50
CA HIS A 83 11.55 -18.59 -0.36
C HIS A 83 11.64 -17.42 -1.37
N TYR A 84 10.54 -17.05 -2.05
CA TYR A 84 10.53 -15.88 -2.92
C TYR A 84 10.51 -14.57 -2.14
N LEU A 85 9.87 -14.58 -0.97
CA LEU A 85 9.74 -13.42 -0.10
C LEU A 85 9.92 -13.86 1.34
N ASN A 86 10.90 -13.32 2.04
CA ASN A 86 10.95 -13.52 3.48
C ASN A 86 9.95 -12.57 4.14
N ILE A 87 8.81 -13.13 4.54
CA ILE A 87 7.86 -12.41 5.36
C ILE A 87 8.29 -12.61 6.81
N ASP A 88 9.00 -11.64 7.35
CA ASP A 88 9.19 -11.60 8.79
C ASP A 88 7.80 -11.48 9.43
N ASN A 89 7.40 -12.49 10.20
CA ASN A 89 6.25 -12.40 11.12
C ASN A 89 6.53 -11.41 12.27
N SER A 90 7.66 -10.69 12.20
CA SER A 90 8.03 -9.60 13.09
C SER A 90 6.89 -8.58 13.13
N GLN A 91 6.45 -8.31 14.36
CA GLN A 91 5.49 -7.26 14.64
C GLN A 91 6.07 -5.85 14.42
N ASP A 92 7.26 -5.69 13.82
CA ASP A 92 7.91 -4.38 13.68
C ASP A 92 7.52 -3.66 12.39
N GLY A 93 6.62 -4.23 11.58
CA GLY A 93 5.96 -3.49 10.49
C GLY A 93 6.90 -3.04 9.36
N GLY A 94 8.07 -3.68 9.22
CA GLY A 94 9.10 -3.31 8.25
C GLY A 94 9.15 -4.16 6.97
N SER A 95 8.33 -5.21 6.85
CA SER A 95 8.37 -6.08 5.68
C SER A 95 7.73 -5.41 4.46
N ILE A 96 8.14 -5.86 3.27
CA ILE A 96 7.58 -5.40 2.00
C ILE A 96 6.07 -5.70 1.85
N MET A 97 5.54 -6.57 2.70
CA MET A 97 4.14 -6.94 2.80
C MET A 97 3.30 -5.94 3.61
N THR A 98 3.92 -4.87 4.12
CA THR A 98 3.24 -3.85 4.92
C THR A 98 3.23 -2.50 4.19
N CYS A 99 2.11 -1.81 4.33
CA CYS A 99 1.97 -0.41 3.99
C CYS A 99 2.13 0.41 5.26
N SER A 100 3.10 1.31 5.27
CA SER A 100 3.39 2.17 6.43
C SER A 100 2.23 3.09 6.82
N VAL A 101 1.31 3.37 5.89
CA VAL A 101 0.11 4.18 6.17
C VAL A 101 -0.89 3.39 7.01
N HIS A 102 -1.14 2.13 6.66
CA HIS A 102 -2.03 1.23 7.40
C HIS A 102 -1.53 1.02 8.83
N LEU A 103 -0.23 0.72 8.99
CA LEU A 103 0.38 0.46 10.29
C LEU A 103 0.28 1.64 11.28
N ARG A 104 0.18 2.88 10.76
CA ARG A 104 -0.01 4.07 11.59
C ARG A 104 -1.45 4.28 12.01
N GLN A 105 -2.40 3.84 11.20
CA GLN A 105 -3.83 3.93 11.50
C GLN A 105 -4.28 2.78 12.40
N HIS A 106 -3.56 1.66 12.36
CA HIS A 106 -3.94 0.41 13.00
C HIS A 106 -2.75 -0.21 13.75
N SER A 107 -2.21 0.54 14.71
CA SER A 107 -1.11 0.10 15.58
C SER A 107 -1.45 -1.14 16.41
N ASP A 108 -2.73 -1.33 16.70
CA ASP A 108 -3.22 -2.30 17.69
C ASP A 108 -3.52 -3.68 17.06
N SER A 109 -3.24 -3.85 15.77
CA SER A 109 -3.52 -5.10 15.08
C SER A 109 -2.38 -6.10 15.15
N TYR A 110 -2.72 -7.34 15.44
CA TYR A 110 -1.81 -8.49 15.44
C TYR A 110 -1.32 -8.85 14.04
N ALA A 111 -2.13 -8.59 13.02
CA ALA A 111 -1.79 -8.86 11.63
C ALA A 111 -1.38 -7.55 10.94
N LYS A 112 -0.09 -7.47 10.58
CA LYS A 112 0.56 -6.26 10.04
C LYS A 112 0.68 -6.25 8.52
N TRP A 113 0.10 -7.25 7.86
CA TRP A 113 0.07 -7.36 6.40
C TRP A 113 -1.11 -6.58 5.84
N THR A 114 -0.91 -5.92 4.70
CA THR A 114 -1.85 -4.88 4.25
C THR A 114 -2.18 -4.96 2.76
N TYR A 115 -1.64 -5.96 2.07
CA TYR A 115 -1.84 -6.20 0.64
C TYR A 115 -2.58 -7.50 0.42
N GLY A 116 -3.71 -7.46 -0.28
CA GLY A 116 -4.51 -8.65 -0.52
C GLY A 116 -4.71 -9.00 -1.98
N MET A 117 -4.71 -10.31 -2.25
CA MET A 117 -4.91 -10.83 -3.60
C MET A 117 -6.40 -10.86 -3.93
N SER A 118 -6.74 -10.80 -5.21
CA SER A 118 -8.10 -11.05 -5.65
C SER A 118 -8.57 -12.44 -5.21
N GLY A 119 -9.74 -12.51 -4.59
CA GLY A 119 -10.39 -13.77 -4.24
C GLY A 119 -10.93 -14.58 -5.43
N TYR A 120 -10.72 -14.12 -6.68
CA TYR A 120 -11.05 -14.86 -7.90
C TYR A 120 -9.84 -15.13 -8.80
N ILE A 121 -8.64 -14.69 -8.42
CA ILE A 121 -7.43 -14.93 -9.21
C ILE A 121 -6.39 -15.57 -8.30
N GLY A 122 -5.92 -16.77 -8.67
CA GLY A 122 -4.99 -17.54 -7.86
C GLY A 122 -5.61 -18.16 -6.62
N THR A 123 -6.86 -18.63 -6.69
CA THR A 123 -7.48 -19.40 -5.59
C THR A 123 -8.02 -20.73 -6.12
N SER A 124 -7.49 -21.85 -5.60
CA SER A 124 -8.07 -23.16 -5.82
C SER A 124 -9.25 -23.32 -4.86
N SER A 125 -10.45 -23.12 -5.39
CA SER A 125 -11.73 -23.12 -4.68
C SER A 125 -11.89 -24.22 -3.61
N SER A 126 -12.06 -23.83 -2.35
CA SER A 126 -12.90 -24.55 -1.35
C SER A 126 -13.18 -23.76 -0.06
N ALA A 127 -12.33 -22.80 0.35
CA ALA A 127 -12.52 -22.10 1.62
C ALA A 127 -13.63 -21.03 1.65
N LEU A 128 -14.14 -20.59 0.49
CA LEU A 128 -15.12 -19.48 0.41
C LEU A 128 -16.30 -19.73 -0.56
N GLY A 129 -16.51 -20.98 -0.99
CA GLY A 129 -17.67 -21.35 -1.83
C GLY A 129 -17.70 -20.75 -3.26
N SER A 130 -16.65 -20.03 -3.68
CA SER A 130 -16.55 -19.41 -5.01
C SER A 130 -15.87 -20.35 -6.00
N SER A 131 -16.67 -21.04 -6.82
CA SER A 131 -16.24 -21.73 -8.03
C SER A 131 -16.26 -20.74 -9.21
N GLY A 132 -15.09 -20.31 -9.70
CA GLY A 132 -15.01 -19.53 -10.94
C GLY A 132 -14.02 -18.39 -10.86
N GLY A 133 -12.75 -18.76 -10.72
CA GLY A 133 -11.62 -17.87 -10.75
C GLY A 133 -10.50 -18.42 -11.63
N ILE A 134 -9.66 -17.53 -12.15
CA ILE A 134 -8.50 -17.87 -12.95
C ILE A 134 -7.39 -18.41 -12.05
N ASN A 135 -6.84 -19.57 -12.39
CA ASN A 135 -5.74 -20.16 -11.64
C ASN A 135 -4.39 -19.95 -12.32
N LYS A 136 -4.39 -19.81 -13.66
CA LYS A 136 -3.18 -19.53 -14.42
C LYS A 136 -3.14 -18.12 -14.94
N VAL A 137 -1.96 -17.50 -14.87
CA VAL A 137 -1.75 -16.16 -15.42
C VAL A 137 -2.15 -16.07 -16.91
N GLN A 138 -1.92 -17.15 -17.68
CA GLN A 138 -2.23 -17.17 -19.12
C GLN A 138 -3.73 -17.31 -19.44
N GLU A 139 -4.58 -17.68 -18.48
CA GLU A 139 -6.03 -17.81 -18.70
C GLU A 139 -6.73 -16.43 -18.70
N CYS A 140 -6.05 -15.38 -18.24
CA CYS A 140 -6.62 -14.04 -18.19
C CYS A 140 -6.63 -13.36 -19.56
N LEU A 141 -7.83 -12.98 -20.01
CA LEU A 141 -8.03 -12.32 -21.30
C LEU A 141 -7.51 -10.88 -21.31
N LYS A 142 -7.49 -10.21 -20.15
CA LYS A 142 -7.14 -8.77 -20.02
C LYS A 142 -6.30 -8.50 -18.77
N PRO A 143 -5.03 -8.93 -18.74
CA PRO A 143 -4.20 -8.81 -17.55
C PRO A 143 -4.00 -7.37 -17.05
N SER A 144 -4.01 -6.38 -17.96
CA SER A 144 -3.92 -4.95 -17.63
C SER A 144 -5.20 -4.32 -17.06
N LYS A 145 -6.28 -5.08 -16.94
CA LYS A 145 -7.53 -4.62 -16.31
C LYS A 145 -7.91 -5.45 -15.10
N SER A 146 -7.21 -6.56 -14.86
CA SER A 146 -7.47 -7.51 -13.80
C SER A 146 -6.53 -7.27 -12.64
N MET A 147 -7.11 -7.03 -11.47
CA MET A 147 -6.35 -6.88 -10.25
C MET A 147 -5.76 -8.23 -9.84
N LEU A 148 -4.46 -8.22 -9.57
CA LEU A 148 -3.77 -9.31 -8.91
C LEU A 148 -3.75 -9.09 -7.40
N VAL A 149 -3.13 -8.00 -6.93
CA VAL A 149 -3.05 -7.62 -5.51
C VAL A 149 -3.41 -6.14 -5.36
N MET A 150 -4.08 -5.75 -4.29
CA MET A 150 -4.28 -4.34 -3.94
C MET A 150 -3.84 -4.07 -2.49
N ASP A 151 -3.58 -2.80 -2.17
CA ASP A 151 -3.63 -2.39 -0.78
C ASP A 151 -5.08 -2.37 -0.28
N GLY A 152 -5.25 -2.75 0.97
CA GLY A 152 -6.57 -2.95 1.54
C GLY A 152 -6.53 -4.07 2.55
N SER A 153 -7.19 -3.80 3.65
CA SER A 153 -7.42 -4.74 4.73
C SER A 153 -8.91 -4.79 4.99
N TYR A 154 -9.39 -5.93 5.44
CA TYR A 154 -10.69 -6.01 6.06
C TYR A 154 -10.54 -6.28 7.55
N ARG A 155 -11.52 -5.86 8.33
CA ARG A 155 -11.52 -6.06 9.79
C ARG A 155 -12.43 -7.22 10.16
N ASP A 156 -11.87 -8.22 10.84
CA ASP A 156 -12.64 -9.31 11.42
C ASP A 156 -12.17 -9.60 12.85
N GLY A 157 -13.11 -9.67 13.80
CA GLY A 157 -12.83 -10.00 15.21
C GLY A 157 -11.79 -9.12 15.93
N GLY A 158 -11.47 -7.93 15.41
CA GLY A 158 -10.43 -7.03 15.96
C GLY A 158 -9.04 -7.16 15.32
N SER A 159 -8.86 -8.05 14.34
CA SER A 159 -7.62 -8.18 13.56
C SER A 159 -7.85 -7.77 12.10
N TYR A 160 -6.82 -7.23 11.45
CA TYR A 160 -6.86 -6.92 10.02
C TYR A 160 -6.41 -8.14 9.23
N PHE A 161 -7.22 -8.54 8.26
CA PHE A 161 -6.89 -9.63 7.37
C PHE A 161 -6.96 -9.13 5.93
N ASN A 162 -6.16 -9.74 5.08
CA ASN A 162 -5.95 -9.27 3.72
C ASN A 162 -5.42 -10.40 2.84
N ALA A 163 -5.62 -11.69 3.18
CA ALA A 163 -5.13 -12.76 2.31
C ALA A 163 -5.88 -12.74 0.97
N GLN A 164 -7.22 -12.63 1.01
CA GLN A 164 -8.08 -12.60 -0.17
C GLN A 164 -9.11 -11.48 -0.05
N LEU A 165 -9.29 -10.72 -1.13
CA LEU A 165 -10.19 -9.57 -1.20
C LEU A 165 -11.30 -9.81 -2.22
N PHE A 166 -12.51 -9.40 -1.85
CA PHE A 166 -13.72 -9.57 -2.66
C PHE A 166 -14.42 -8.22 -2.87
N PRO A 167 -15.22 -8.07 -3.94
CA PRO A 167 -15.97 -6.83 -4.19
C PRO A 167 -16.99 -6.48 -3.09
N ARG A 168 -17.41 -7.46 -2.27
CA ARG A 168 -18.38 -7.27 -1.19
C ARG A 168 -18.21 -8.32 -0.09
N GLY A 169 -18.67 -8.00 1.12
CA GLY A 169 -18.73 -8.92 2.26
C GLY A 169 -17.75 -8.53 3.36
N THR A 170 -17.48 -9.46 4.28
CA THR A 170 -16.50 -9.28 5.37
C THR A 170 -15.09 -9.06 4.84
N ASN A 171 -14.80 -9.49 3.62
CA ASN A 171 -13.48 -9.44 3.00
C ASN A 171 -13.35 -8.32 1.95
N ALA A 172 -14.22 -7.31 2.02
CA ALA A 172 -14.13 -6.14 1.15
C ALA A 172 -12.94 -5.26 1.57
N PRO A 173 -12.17 -4.71 0.62
CA PRO A 173 -11.04 -3.86 0.96
C PRO A 173 -11.50 -2.56 1.61
N GLU A 174 -10.84 -2.14 2.69
CA GLU A 174 -10.98 -0.79 3.24
C GLU A 174 -9.86 0.13 2.71
N PRO A 175 -10.18 1.37 2.31
CA PRO A 175 -9.16 2.29 1.82
C PRO A 175 -8.24 2.76 2.95
N VAL A 176 -6.93 2.67 2.70
CA VAL A 176 -5.89 2.98 3.68
C VAL A 176 -5.32 4.39 3.51
N HIS A 177 -5.27 4.90 2.29
CA HIS A 177 -4.71 6.21 1.98
C HIS A 177 -5.75 7.32 2.17
N LYS A 178 -5.31 8.58 2.37
CA LYS A 178 -6.29 9.68 2.44
C LYS A 178 -7.00 9.85 1.09
N GLN A 179 -8.10 10.59 1.12
CA GLN A 179 -9.02 10.73 -0.01
C GLN A 179 -9.61 9.39 -0.49
N LYS A 180 -9.56 8.35 0.37
CA LYS A 180 -10.04 7.01 0.06
C LYS A 180 -9.37 6.40 -1.18
N LEU A 181 -8.06 6.62 -1.31
CA LEU A 181 -7.26 6.07 -2.41
C LEU A 181 -6.78 4.65 -2.08
N ILE A 182 -6.61 3.85 -3.13
CA ILE A 182 -6.14 2.46 -3.09
C ILE A 182 -5.14 2.24 -4.23
N ASN A 183 -4.02 1.61 -3.95
CA ASN A 183 -3.09 1.10 -4.96
C ASN A 183 -3.46 -0.32 -5.36
N VAL A 184 -3.50 -0.56 -6.66
CA VAL A 184 -3.82 -1.85 -7.26
C VAL A 184 -2.68 -2.26 -8.18
N ALA A 185 -2.08 -3.43 -7.93
CA ALA A 185 -1.25 -4.15 -8.87
C ALA A 185 -2.14 -5.04 -9.75
N TYR A 186 -1.99 -4.87 -11.05
CA TYR A 186 -2.68 -5.65 -12.05
C TYR A 186 -1.88 -6.90 -12.41
N LEU A 187 -2.51 -7.83 -13.11
CA LEU A 187 -1.93 -9.11 -13.49
C LEU A 187 -0.80 -8.99 -14.53
N ASP A 188 -0.60 -7.83 -15.15
CA ASP A 188 0.58 -7.50 -15.95
C ASP A 188 1.67 -6.74 -15.16
N ASN A 189 1.51 -6.68 -13.83
CA ASN A 189 2.42 -6.06 -12.88
C ASN A 189 2.52 -4.52 -12.93
N HIS A 190 1.68 -3.82 -13.70
CA HIS A 190 1.57 -2.37 -13.51
C HIS A 190 0.80 -2.05 -12.22
N VAL A 191 1.15 -0.93 -11.59
CA VAL A 191 0.47 -0.46 -10.38
C VAL A 191 -0.23 0.85 -10.69
N LYS A 192 -1.49 0.95 -10.27
CA LYS A 192 -2.29 2.17 -10.41
C LYS A 192 -2.96 2.52 -9.10
N THR A 193 -2.92 3.78 -8.75
CA THR A 193 -3.74 4.32 -7.66
C THR A 193 -5.11 4.71 -8.21
N ILE A 194 -6.16 4.22 -7.59
CA ILE A 194 -7.56 4.51 -7.94
C ILE A 194 -8.33 4.95 -6.71
N GLU A 195 -9.45 5.64 -6.93
CA GLU A 195 -10.38 5.97 -5.85
C GLU A 195 -11.19 4.73 -5.46
N PHE A 196 -11.40 4.52 -4.16
CA PHE A 196 -12.20 3.39 -3.65
C PHE A 196 -13.60 3.35 -4.25
N ALA A 197 -14.23 4.51 -4.45
CA ALA A 197 -15.55 4.62 -5.06
C ALA A 197 -15.60 4.14 -6.53
N SER A 198 -14.44 4.08 -7.21
CA SER A 198 -14.33 3.60 -8.58
C SER A 198 -14.16 2.07 -8.69
N LEU A 199 -14.01 1.37 -7.55
CA LEU A 199 -13.91 -0.09 -7.57
C LEU A 199 -15.21 -0.71 -8.10
N PRO A 200 -15.13 -1.59 -9.11
CA PRO A 200 -16.30 -2.26 -9.64
C PRO A 200 -16.91 -3.18 -8.58
N THR A 201 -18.24 -3.19 -8.50
CA THR A 201 -19.01 -4.06 -7.61
C THR A 201 -19.82 -5.05 -8.45
N THR A 202 -20.05 -6.24 -7.90
CA THR A 202 -20.66 -7.42 -8.54
C THR A 202 -22.09 -7.23 -9.06
N ALA A 203 -22.69 -6.05 -8.88
CA ALA A 203 -24.07 -5.74 -9.29
C ALA A 203 -24.27 -5.67 -10.83
N THR A 204 -23.19 -5.73 -11.63
CA THR A 204 -23.26 -5.47 -13.10
C THR A 204 -22.85 -6.66 -13.99
N GLY A 205 -22.50 -7.81 -13.42
CA GLY A 205 -22.19 -9.02 -14.21
C GLY A 205 -20.97 -8.88 -15.14
N LYS A 206 -20.08 -7.92 -14.90
CA LYS A 206 -18.87 -7.65 -15.69
C LYS A 206 -17.65 -7.35 -14.82
N ASP A 207 -17.38 -8.20 -13.84
CA ASP A 207 -16.26 -8.00 -12.91
C ASP A 207 -14.92 -8.49 -13.48
N GLN A 208 -14.57 -8.04 -14.70
CA GLN A 208 -13.28 -8.33 -15.35
C GLN A 208 -12.09 -7.92 -14.47
N PHE A 209 -12.29 -6.88 -13.65
CA PHE A 209 -11.31 -6.41 -12.68
C PHE A 209 -11.00 -7.45 -11.61
N TRP A 210 -12.02 -8.16 -11.11
CA TRP A 210 -11.84 -9.13 -10.03
C TRP A 210 -11.53 -10.52 -10.56
N ARG A 211 -12.20 -10.96 -11.63
CA ARG A 211 -12.19 -12.35 -12.12
C ARG A 211 -11.20 -12.61 -13.25
N GLY A 212 -10.82 -11.56 -13.99
CA GLY A 212 -9.91 -11.66 -15.13
C GLY A 212 -10.47 -12.24 -16.42
N GLU A 213 -11.80 -12.38 -16.50
CA GLU A 213 -12.58 -12.79 -17.67
C GLU A 213 -13.06 -11.59 -18.51
#